data_AF-A0A131ZTA3-F1
#
_entry.id   AF-A0A131ZTA3-F1
#
_cell.length_a   1.000
_cell.length_b   1.000
_cell.length_c   1.000
_cell.angle_alpha   90.00
_cell.angle_beta   90.00
_cell.angle_gamma   90.00
#
_symmetry.space_group_name_H-M   'P 1'
#
loop_
_entity.id
_entity.type
_entity.pdbx_description
1 polymer ?
#
loop_
_entity_poly.entity_id
_entity_poly.type
_entity_poly.pdbx_seq_one_letter_code
_entity_poly.pdbx_strand_id
1 'polypeptide(L)'
;SLHYSEAKNFQSQETAVLSPSIKCNKTLADQNVRWLYFFDDPDRKAPFDHKSFQEFCDQTNQKELSVKDYAKKCLAKFPRQITSLLMFGIIRKNKQLCSKTKLRNEMIHASNCLNAMKTKGSRCFNRAIQDLLIVKHMQLKDRVGRLCW
;
A
#
# COMPACT_ATOMS: atom_id res chain seq x y z
N SER A 1 -29.41 -59.82 -27.13
CA SER A 1 -28.62 -60.72 -26.26
C SER A 1 -27.55 -59.93 -25.53
N LEU A 2 -27.46 -60.13 -24.21
CA LEU A 2 -26.39 -59.75 -23.26
C LEU A 2 -26.25 -58.23 -23.00
N HIS A 3 -26.82 -57.61 -21.94
CA HIS A 3 -26.74 -57.80 -20.48
C HIS A 3 -25.32 -57.76 -19.87
N TYR A 4 -24.98 -56.63 -19.23
CA TYR A 4 -24.45 -56.44 -17.85
C TYR A 4 -23.90 -55.00 -17.74
N SER A 5 -24.52 -54.03 -17.05
CA SER A 5 -24.82 -53.85 -15.61
C SER A 5 -23.74 -53.10 -14.81
N GLU A 6 -24.17 -51.94 -14.29
CA GLU A 6 -23.84 -51.33 -12.97
C GLU A 6 -22.39 -50.79 -12.76
N ALA A 7 -22.15 -49.68 -12.06
CA ALA A 7 -22.79 -49.26 -10.82
C ALA A 7 -22.46 -47.79 -10.41
N LYS A 8 -23.37 -47.24 -9.57
CA LYS A 8 -23.20 -46.22 -8.50
C LYS A 8 -23.00 -44.75 -8.95
N ASN A 9 -23.94 -43.82 -8.75
CA ASN A 9 -24.74 -43.39 -7.58
C ASN A 9 -23.90 -42.71 -6.47
N PHE A 10 -23.90 -41.36 -6.45
CA PHE A 10 -23.93 -40.49 -5.25
C PHE A 10 -24.00 -39.01 -5.71
N GLN A 11 -25.16 -38.37 -5.66
CA GLN A 11 -25.59 -37.47 -4.59
C GLN A 11 -24.72 -36.22 -4.37
N SER A 12 -25.36 -35.08 -4.68
CA SER A 12 -25.49 -33.90 -3.80
C SER A 12 -24.41 -32.83 -3.80
N GLN A 13 -24.89 -31.60 -4.08
CA GLN A 13 -24.43 -30.30 -3.57
C GLN A 13 -23.05 -29.84 -4.09
N GLU A 14 -22.82 -28.59 -4.47
CA GLU A 14 -23.28 -27.34 -3.88
C GLU A 14 -23.67 -26.34 -4.96
N THR A 15 -24.86 -25.76 -4.80
CA THR A 15 -25.10 -24.36 -5.14
C THR A 15 -23.92 -23.54 -4.61
N ALA A 16 -23.10 -23.00 -5.52
CA ALA A 16 -22.06 -22.04 -5.16
C ALA A 16 -22.73 -20.81 -4.56
N VAL A 17 -22.92 -20.84 -3.24
CA VAL A 17 -23.20 -19.69 -2.41
C VAL A 17 -22.09 -18.70 -2.71
N LEU A 18 -22.47 -17.58 -3.31
CA LEU A 18 -21.59 -16.45 -3.57
C LEU A 18 -21.16 -15.88 -2.21
N SER A 19 -20.15 -16.48 -1.59
CA SER A 19 -19.54 -15.98 -0.37
C SER A 19 -18.87 -14.65 -0.71
N PRO A 20 -19.10 -13.56 0.05
CA PRO A 20 -18.50 -12.27 -0.26
C PRO A 20 -16.99 -12.40 -0.11
N SER A 21 -16.25 -12.27 -1.21
CA SER A 21 -14.81 -12.49 -1.20
C SER A 21 -14.12 -11.44 -0.33
N ILE A 22 -13.71 -11.84 0.88
CA ILE A 22 -12.80 -11.08 1.78
C ILE A 22 -11.44 -10.80 1.09
N LYS A 23 -11.16 -11.41 -0.08
CA LYS A 23 -9.87 -11.38 -0.79
C LYS A 23 -9.44 -10.04 -1.40
N CYS A 24 -10.37 -9.10 -1.65
CA CYS A 24 -10.05 -7.84 -2.34
C CYS A 24 -10.52 -6.59 -1.59
N ASN A 25 -10.15 -6.46 -0.32
CA ASN A 25 -10.42 -5.27 0.47
C ASN A 25 -9.56 -4.07 0.01
N LYS A 26 -10.11 -3.27 -0.92
CA LYS A 26 -9.46 -2.05 -1.42
C LYS A 26 -9.17 -1.05 -0.29
N THR A 27 -10.14 -0.84 0.60
CA THR A 27 -10.01 0.14 1.70
C THR A 27 -8.82 -0.17 2.59
N LEU A 28 -8.60 -1.44 2.92
CA LEU A 28 -7.44 -1.87 3.70
C LEU A 28 -6.13 -1.65 2.93
N ALA A 29 -6.10 -1.98 1.63
CA ALA A 29 -4.93 -1.74 0.80
C ALA A 29 -4.58 -0.25 0.71
N ASP A 30 -5.58 0.61 0.49
CA ASP A 30 -5.42 2.05 0.45
C ASP A 30 -4.91 2.59 1.80
N GLN A 31 -5.49 2.15 2.93
CA GLN A 31 -5.01 2.51 4.27
C GLN A 31 -3.55 2.09 4.51
N ASN A 32 -3.17 0.87 4.07
CA ASN A 32 -1.80 0.39 4.20
C ASN A 32 -0.82 1.18 3.33
N VAL A 33 -1.21 1.56 2.10
CA VAL A 33 -0.41 2.45 1.25
C VAL A 33 -0.24 3.80 1.94
N ARG A 34 -1.33 4.44 2.40
CA ARG A 34 -1.28 5.74 3.09
C ARG A 34 -0.34 5.70 4.29
N TRP A 35 -0.40 4.64 5.10
CA TRP A 35 0.52 4.48 6.22
C TRP A 35 1.99 4.39 5.77
N LEU A 36 2.28 3.70 4.67
CA LEU A 36 3.65 3.53 4.15
C LEU A 36 4.27 4.87 3.68
N TYR A 37 3.45 5.81 3.19
CA TYR A 37 3.87 7.18 2.87
C TYR A 37 3.82 8.08 4.11
N PHE A 38 5.00 8.42 4.68
CA PHE A 38 5.08 9.08 5.99
C PHE A 38 4.21 10.34 6.12
N PHE A 39 4.08 11.17 5.08
CA PHE A 39 3.27 12.39 5.16
C PHE A 39 1.77 12.19 4.88
N ASP A 40 1.35 11.06 4.32
CA ASP A 40 -0.04 10.81 3.94
C ASP A 40 -0.91 10.41 5.15
N ASP A 41 -0.38 9.56 6.04
CA ASP A 41 -1.06 9.18 7.28
C ASP A 41 -0.74 10.17 8.41
N PRO A 42 -1.67 11.05 8.85
CA PRO A 42 -1.41 12.07 9.87
C PRO A 42 -1.05 11.49 11.24
N ASP A 43 -1.50 10.27 11.55
CA ASP A 43 -1.36 9.65 12.87
C ASP A 43 -0.05 8.86 13.00
N ARG A 44 0.59 8.54 11.87
CA ARG A 44 1.89 7.86 11.86
C ARG A 44 2.98 8.73 12.49
N LYS A 45 3.68 8.17 13.47
CA LYS A 45 4.87 8.76 14.10
C LYS A 45 6.16 8.10 13.60
N ALA A 46 7.22 8.89 13.50
CA ALA A 46 8.57 8.39 13.33
C ALA A 46 9.03 7.72 14.64
N PRO A 47 9.73 6.57 14.57
CA PRO A 47 10.22 5.85 15.74
C PRO A 47 11.29 6.67 16.49
N PHE A 48 11.15 6.77 17.81
CA PHE A 48 11.98 7.61 18.68
C PHE A 48 13.01 6.81 19.50
N ASP A 49 12.92 5.48 19.48
CA ASP A 49 13.85 4.58 20.15
C ASP A 49 14.02 3.28 19.35
N HIS A 50 14.91 2.41 19.80
CA HIS A 50 15.18 1.14 19.12
C HIS A 50 13.99 0.17 19.12
N LYS A 51 13.13 0.22 20.15
CA LYS A 51 11.98 -0.68 20.28
C LYS A 51 10.90 -0.29 19.28
N SER A 52 10.48 0.98 19.30
CA SER A 52 9.55 1.58 18.34
C SER A 52 10.08 1.48 16.90
N PHE A 53 11.40 1.51 16.69
CA PHE A 53 11.98 1.27 15.37
C PHE A 53 11.79 -0.17 14.89
N GLN A 54 11.94 -1.14 15.77
CA GLN A 54 11.70 -2.54 15.43
C GLN A 54 10.23 -2.76 15.06
N GLU A 55 9.31 -2.24 15.88
CA GLU A 55 7.87 -2.26 15.59
C GLU A 55 7.55 -1.57 14.26
N PHE A 56 8.20 -0.44 13.98
CA PHE A 56 8.08 0.27 12.70
C PHE A 56 8.48 -0.62 11.51
N CYS A 57 9.57 -1.36 11.62
CA CYS A 57 10.03 -2.27 10.57
C CYS A 57 9.07 -3.45 10.37
N ASP A 58 8.55 -4.03 11.45
CA ASP A 58 7.61 -5.15 11.38
C ASP A 58 6.29 -4.72 10.75
N GLN A 59 5.74 -3.58 11.17
CA GLN A 59 4.52 -2.99 10.58
C GLN A 59 4.72 -2.65 9.11
N THR A 60 5.87 -2.08 8.75
CA THR A 60 6.21 -1.75 7.37
C THR A 60 6.20 -3.00 6.49
N ASN A 61 6.87 -4.08 6.92
CA ASN A 61 6.92 -5.34 6.18
C ASN A 61 5.53 -5.94 6.01
N GLN A 62 4.72 -5.99 7.07
CA GLN A 62 3.36 -6.51 7.00
C GLN A 62 2.47 -5.73 6.03
N LYS A 63 2.53 -4.40 6.08
CA LYS A 63 1.73 -3.53 5.20
C LYS A 63 2.19 -3.60 3.76
N GLU A 64 3.50 -3.67 3.51
CA GLU A 64 4.06 -3.88 2.18
C GLU A 64 3.55 -5.20 1.57
N LEU A 65 3.61 -6.29 2.34
CA LEU A 65 3.10 -7.59 1.91
C LEU A 65 1.61 -7.55 1.60
N SER A 66 0.82 -6.91 2.48
CA SER A 66 -0.63 -6.73 2.26
C SER A 66 -0.94 -6.01 0.95
N VAL A 67 -0.23 -4.91 0.64
CA VAL A 67 -0.41 -4.15 -0.59
C VAL A 67 0.02 -4.96 -1.82
N LYS A 68 1.15 -5.67 -1.74
CA LYS A 68 1.62 -6.56 -2.82
C LYS A 68 0.64 -7.69 -3.12
N ASP A 69 0.09 -8.30 -2.07
CA ASP A 69 -0.88 -9.38 -2.19
C ASP A 69 -2.18 -8.90 -2.84
N TYR A 70 -2.69 -7.75 -2.40
CA TYR A 70 -3.83 -7.09 -3.03
C TYR A 70 -3.55 -6.79 -4.50
N ALA A 71 -2.41 -6.17 -4.81
CA ALA A 71 -2.04 -5.83 -6.18
C ALA A 71 -1.91 -7.08 -7.08
N LYS A 72 -1.40 -8.19 -6.55
CA LYS A 72 -1.25 -9.44 -7.30
C LYS A 72 -2.58 -10.11 -7.58
N LYS A 73 -3.49 -10.13 -6.60
CA LYS A 73 -4.76 -10.88 -6.63
C LYS A 73 -5.93 -10.11 -7.23
N CYS A 74 -5.93 -8.78 -7.07
CA CYS A 74 -7.12 -7.95 -7.30
C CYS A 74 -6.96 -6.90 -8.39
N LEU A 75 -5.73 -6.58 -8.82
CA LEU A 75 -5.48 -5.59 -9.86
C LEU A 75 -5.17 -6.24 -11.21
N ALA A 76 -5.68 -5.64 -12.28
CA ALA A 76 -5.29 -5.96 -13.65
C ALA A 76 -3.80 -5.68 -13.89
N LYS A 77 -3.25 -6.20 -15.01
CA LYS A 77 -1.81 -6.16 -15.30
C LYS A 77 -1.22 -4.75 -15.24
N PHE A 78 -1.84 -3.77 -15.87
CA PHE A 78 -1.33 -2.40 -15.91
C PHE A 78 -1.37 -1.72 -14.53
N PRO A 79 -2.51 -1.64 -13.81
CA PRO A 79 -2.53 -1.05 -12.46
C PRO A 79 -1.56 -1.73 -11.49
N ARG A 80 -1.42 -3.07 -11.56
CA ARG A 80 -0.43 -3.81 -10.76
C ARG A 80 1.01 -3.39 -11.02
N GLN A 81 1.38 -3.13 -12.28
CA GLN A 81 2.71 -2.64 -12.64
C GLN A 81 2.95 -1.23 -12.07
N ILE A 82 1.96 -0.34 -12.21
CA ILE A 82 2.02 1.00 -11.63
C ILE A 82 2.14 0.96 -10.11
N THR A 83 1.32 0.16 -9.42
CA THR A 83 1.43 -0.03 -7.96
C THR A 83 2.83 -0.51 -7.58
N SER A 84 3.39 -1.48 -8.32
CA SER A 84 4.73 -1.99 -8.05
C SER A 84 5.80 -0.92 -8.20
N LEU A 85 5.67 -0.05 -9.22
CA LEU A 85 6.58 1.07 -9.45
C LEU A 85 6.48 2.13 -8.33
N LEU A 86 5.27 2.52 -7.95
CA LEU A 86 5.04 3.49 -6.88
C LEU A 86 5.58 2.98 -5.53
N MET A 87 5.38 1.69 -5.23
CA MET A 87 5.86 1.09 -3.99
C MET A 87 7.38 0.89 -3.96
N PHE A 88 8.04 0.74 -5.11
CA PHE A 88 9.47 0.41 -5.19
C PHE A 88 10.38 1.33 -4.36
N GLY A 89 10.17 2.64 -4.45
CA GLY A 89 11.00 3.63 -3.75
C GLY A 89 10.93 3.47 -2.22
N ILE A 90 9.71 3.33 -1.70
CA ILE A 90 9.45 3.13 -0.27
C ILE A 90 10.07 1.81 0.20
N ILE A 91 9.81 0.72 -0.52
CA ILE A 91 10.31 -0.62 -0.18
C ILE A 91 11.84 -0.61 -0.08
N ARG A 92 12.50 -0.03 -1.08
CA ARG A 92 13.96 0.05 -1.12
C ARG A 92 14.51 0.84 0.07
N LYS A 93 13.92 2.00 0.38
CA LYS A 93 14.35 2.83 1.50
C LYS A 93 14.11 2.16 2.85
N ASN A 94 12.93 1.58 3.05
CA ASN A 94 12.59 0.88 4.28
C ASN A 94 13.48 -0.33 4.52
N LYS A 95 13.77 -1.13 3.49
CA LYS A 95 14.73 -2.24 3.59
C LYS A 95 16.11 -1.75 4.03
N GLN A 96 16.58 -0.61 3.52
CA GLN A 96 17.86 -0.03 3.94
C GLN A 96 17.82 0.44 5.40
N LEU A 97 16.76 1.13 5.81
CA LEU A 97 16.56 1.60 7.20
C LEU A 97 16.51 0.43 8.19
N CYS A 98 15.79 -0.63 7.85
CA CYS A 98 15.59 -1.78 8.74
C CYS A 98 16.79 -2.72 8.83
N SER A 99 17.68 -2.73 7.82
CA SER A 99 18.86 -3.62 7.80
C SER A 99 20.15 -2.97 8.30
N LYS A 100 20.28 -1.63 8.22
CA LYS A 100 21.53 -0.94 8.55
C LYS A 100 21.43 -0.19 9.88
N THR A 101 22.22 -0.60 10.87
CA THR A 101 22.27 0.03 12.20
C THR A 101 22.59 1.53 12.14
N LYS A 102 23.50 1.95 11.26
CA LYS A 102 23.82 3.38 11.05
C LYS A 102 22.58 4.19 10.64
N LEU A 103 21.85 3.71 9.63
CA LEU A 103 20.65 4.40 9.14
C LEU A 103 19.50 4.37 10.14
N ARG A 104 19.39 3.29 10.92
CA ARG A 104 18.47 3.19 12.06
C ARG A 104 18.73 4.33 13.05
N ASN A 105 19.98 4.52 13.46
CA ASN A 105 20.36 5.55 14.43
C ASN A 105 20.12 6.97 13.89
N GLU A 106 20.44 7.21 12.61
CA GLU A 106 20.17 8.49 11.94
C GLU A 106 18.67 8.81 11.93
N MET A 107 17.80 7.83 11.65
CA MET A 107 16.36 8.02 11.65
C MET A 107 15.80 8.24 13.05
N ILE A 108 16.30 7.51 14.06
CA ILE A 108 15.95 7.74 15.47
C ILE A 108 16.34 9.16 15.89
N HIS A 109 17.54 9.61 15.52
CA HIS A 109 18.00 10.97 15.80
C HIS A 109 17.14 12.04 15.10
N ALA A 110 16.73 11.79 13.86
CA ALA A 110 15.87 12.69 13.09
C ALA A 110 14.39 12.63 13.51
N SER A 111 13.97 11.65 14.33
CA SER A 111 12.57 11.36 14.62
C SER A 111 11.81 12.53 15.22
N ASN A 112 12.42 13.26 16.16
CA ASN A 112 11.82 14.45 16.78
C ASN A 112 11.53 15.53 15.73
N CYS A 113 12.47 15.76 14.81
CA CYS A 113 12.30 16.72 13.72
C CYS A 113 11.21 16.26 12.74
N LEU A 114 11.22 14.99 12.33
CA LEU A 114 10.21 14.42 11.45
C LEU A 114 8.80 14.50 12.05
N ASN A 115 8.67 14.21 13.34
CA ASN A 115 7.41 14.30 14.08
C ASN A 115 6.94 15.76 14.23
N ALA A 116 7.84 16.70 14.51
CA ALA A 116 7.51 18.12 14.57
C ALA A 116 7.03 18.69 13.22
N MET A 117 7.61 18.20 12.11
CA MET A 117 7.22 18.61 10.77
C MET A 117 5.99 17.86 10.24
N LYS A 118 5.54 16.78 10.89
CA LYS A 118 4.50 15.87 10.40
C LYS A 118 3.24 16.58 9.91
N THR A 119 2.67 17.46 10.73
CA THR A 119 1.41 18.15 10.42
C THR A 119 1.56 19.13 9.26
N LYS A 120 2.68 19.85 9.19
CA LYS A 120 2.97 20.78 8.08
C LYS A 120 3.26 19.99 6.79
N GLY A 121 4.08 18.94 6.86
CA GLY A 121 4.41 18.08 5.74
C GLY A 121 3.19 17.35 5.18
N SER A 122 2.30 16.85 6.05
CA SER A 122 1.04 16.21 5.63
C SER A 122 0.12 17.17 4.90
N ARG A 123 -0.03 18.42 5.39
CA ARG A 123 -0.79 19.45 4.68
C ARG A 123 -0.18 19.78 3.32
N CYS A 124 1.15 19.92 3.24
CA CYS A 124 1.85 20.18 1.98
C CYS A 124 1.63 19.04 0.98
N PHE A 125 1.80 17.79 1.44
CA PHE A 125 1.60 16.60 0.62
C PHE A 125 0.16 16.47 0.12
N ASN A 126 -0.83 16.68 1.00
CA ASN A 126 -2.24 16.67 0.64
C ASN A 126 -2.57 17.77 -0.39
N ARG A 127 -2.05 18.99 -0.22
CA ARG A 127 -2.22 20.06 -1.21
C ARG A 127 -1.63 19.65 -2.57
N ALA A 128 -0.43 19.09 -2.60
CA ALA A 128 0.19 18.61 -3.83
C ALA A 128 -0.65 17.53 -4.52
N ILE A 129 -1.21 16.58 -3.76
CA ILE A 129 -2.15 15.58 -4.31
C ILE A 129 -3.38 16.27 -4.92
N GLN A 130 -4.01 17.20 -4.19
CA GLN A 130 -5.18 17.92 -4.70
C GLN A 130 -4.85 18.71 -5.96
N ASP A 131 -3.72 19.38 -6.01
CA ASP A 131 -3.29 20.13 -7.19
C ASP A 131 -3.12 19.21 -8.41
N LEU A 132 -2.50 18.04 -8.23
CA LEU A 132 -2.39 17.02 -9.29
C LEU A 132 -3.76 16.46 -9.73
N LEU A 133 -4.70 16.26 -8.79
CA LEU A 133 -6.04 15.79 -9.12
C LEU A 133 -6.82 16.82 -9.93
N ILE A 134 -6.70 18.10 -9.60
CA ILE A 134 -7.37 19.18 -10.32
C ILE A 134 -6.85 19.28 -11.76
N VAL A 135 -5.56 19.04 -12.02
CA VAL A 135 -4.98 19.07 -13.38
C VAL A 135 -5.70 18.11 -14.34
N LYS A 136 -6.22 16.97 -13.86
CA LYS A 136 -7.01 16.03 -14.66
C LYS A 136 -8.25 16.70 -15.28
N HIS A 137 -8.83 17.67 -14.60
CA HIS A 137 -10.06 18.36 -14.98
C HIS A 137 -9.81 19.69 -15.70
N MET A 138 -8.55 20.13 -15.83
CA MET A 138 -8.18 21.36 -16.54
C MET A 138 -8.15 21.16 -18.07
N GLN A 139 -8.34 22.24 -18.83
CA GLN A 139 -8.12 22.24 -20.29
C GLN A 139 -6.64 22.04 -20.60
N LEU A 140 -6.33 21.38 -21.73
CA LEU A 140 -4.97 20.95 -22.07
C LEU A 140 -3.94 22.08 -22.03
N LYS A 141 -4.32 23.28 -22.51
CA LYS A 141 -3.51 24.50 -22.54
C LYS A 141 -3.07 24.97 -21.14
N ASP A 142 -3.85 24.68 -20.12
CA ASP A 142 -3.61 25.13 -18.74
C ASP A 142 -2.87 24.07 -17.89
N ARG A 143 -2.69 22.84 -18.43
CA ARG A 143 -2.04 21.73 -17.70
C ARG A 143 -0.53 21.88 -17.59
N VAL A 144 0.14 22.31 -18.67
CA VAL A 144 1.61 22.35 -18.75
C VAL A 144 2.19 23.32 -17.72
N GLY A 145 1.62 24.53 -17.62
CA GLY A 145 2.07 25.54 -16.66
C GLY A 145 1.91 25.13 -15.19
N ARG A 146 1.07 24.13 -14.90
CA ARG A 146 0.79 23.65 -13.54
C ARG A 146 1.55 22.37 -13.16
N LEU A 147 2.13 21.67 -14.15
CA LEU A 147 2.90 20.44 -13.94
C LEU A 147 4.42 20.65 -13.97
N CYS A 148 4.91 21.77 -14.51
CA CYS A 148 6.33 22.07 -14.69
C CYS A 148 6.82 23.20 -13.75
N TRP A 149 6.74 22.97 -12.44
CA TRP A 149 7.29 23.86 -11.40
C TRP A 149 8.55 23.28 -10.77
#